data_AF-A0A4U0WA02-F1
#
_entry.id   AF-A0A4U0WA02-F1
#
_cell.length_a   1.000
_cell.length_b   1.000
_cell.length_c   1.000
_cell.angle_alpha   90.00
_cell.angle_beta   90.00
_cell.angle_gamma   90.00
#
_symmetry.space_group_name_H-M   'P 1'
#
loop_
_entity.id
_entity.type
_entity.pdbx_description
1 polymer ?
#
loop_
_entity_poly.entity_id
_entity_poly.type
_entity_poly.pdbx_seq_one_letter_code
_entity_poly.pdbx_strand_id
1 'polypeptide(L)'
;MQLSASLVLLFAAHCAVLVQAAPALLDVRGIANCKGPFQCRFYPRPENSFATCVDNECGWRCDDGFTQVGRTCTLITTSLAPVSSTSSTRRPSTTSTKPSGVVGPPQTTKPATSSRTTTTTTTTTTTSRSTTKKTTTTTKKTTTTKTTTTTTTRPPSSTAPPPTTTTTSPPPPTATTTTTPITTTTTEAPAPTVTLLPNAVAAAGVTGFLGVNKNAIISWFRTDASQDSTNGHSWCGSPYTDAVPGFAPSLKTMLSNFNWDYEAAAKAYCGLEAIVTTPDGRTATLYLADAFDDTWVRTPSSIDVVIGSFAQLFGRETTNKNDVVKDGSWYFTGNRNERYKFKGLGAVGLE
;
A
#
# COMPACT_ATOMS: atom_id res chain seq x y z
N MET A 1 5.52 25.83 -79.44
CA MET A 1 4.50 24.99 -78.77
C MET A 1 5.19 24.23 -77.65
N GLN A 2 5.12 24.75 -76.43
CA GLN A 2 5.73 24.15 -75.24
C GLN A 2 4.81 24.48 -74.06
N LEU A 3 4.04 23.49 -73.62
CA LEU A 3 3.13 23.60 -72.48
C LEU A 3 3.69 22.76 -71.34
N SER A 4 4.23 23.51 -70.39
CA SER A 4 4.45 23.27 -68.96
C SER A 4 4.01 21.93 -68.37
N ALA A 5 5.00 21.16 -67.90
CA ALA A 5 4.88 20.02 -67.00
C ALA A 5 5.43 20.41 -65.61
N SER A 6 4.82 21.40 -64.95
CA SER A 6 5.23 21.83 -63.61
C SER A 6 4.09 21.92 -62.59
N LEU A 7 2.95 21.27 -62.83
CA LEU A 7 1.76 21.40 -61.98
C LEU A 7 1.22 20.06 -61.42
N VAL A 8 2.09 19.09 -61.13
CA VAL A 8 1.64 17.81 -60.52
C VAL A 8 2.40 17.45 -59.23
N LEU A 9 3.42 18.21 -58.83
CA LEU A 9 4.25 17.88 -57.66
C LEU A 9 4.02 18.75 -56.41
N LEU A 10 2.87 19.42 -56.30
CA LEU A 10 2.58 20.35 -55.20
C LEU A 10 1.30 20.08 -54.41
N PHE A 11 0.77 18.85 -54.45
CA PHE A 11 -0.41 18.46 -53.65
C PHE A 11 -0.21 17.23 -52.72
N ALA A 12 1.01 16.71 -52.59
CA ALA A 12 1.29 15.54 -51.75
C ALA A 12 2.03 15.86 -50.43
N ALA A 13 1.94 17.11 -49.93
CA ALA A 13 2.71 17.55 -48.76
C ALA A 13 1.89 18.24 -47.64
N HIS A 14 0.56 18.10 -47.62
CA HIS A 14 -0.29 18.76 -46.59
C HIS A 14 -1.43 17.87 -46.03
N CYS A 15 -1.17 16.57 -45.83
CA CYS A 15 -2.02 15.74 -44.98
C CYS A 15 -1.20 15.04 -43.88
N ALA A 16 -0.36 15.79 -43.17
CA ALA A 16 -0.01 15.43 -41.80
C ALA A 16 -1.14 15.92 -40.89
N VAL A 17 -2.26 15.19 -40.90
CA VAL A 17 -3.28 15.34 -39.86
C VAL A 17 -2.60 14.99 -38.55
N LEU A 18 -2.52 15.99 -37.66
CA LEU A 18 -2.30 15.82 -36.24
C LEU A 18 -3.35 14.84 -35.70
N VAL A 19 -3.04 13.55 -35.77
CA VAL A 19 -3.60 12.57 -34.84
C VAL A 19 -2.85 12.84 -33.55
N GLN A 20 -3.29 13.86 -32.81
CA GLN A 20 -3.14 13.83 -31.37
C GLN A 20 -3.85 12.55 -30.94
N ALA A 21 -3.07 11.52 -30.65
CA ALA A 21 -3.54 10.41 -29.87
C ALA A 21 -4.03 11.03 -28.56
N ALA A 22 -5.33 11.29 -28.48
CA ALA A 22 -5.98 11.45 -27.21
C ALA A 22 -5.55 10.22 -26.40
N PRO A 23 -4.93 10.38 -25.21
CA PRO A 23 -4.62 9.24 -24.39
C PRO A 23 -5.92 8.46 -24.28
N ALA A 24 -5.87 7.17 -24.60
CA ALA A 24 -6.99 6.28 -24.44
C ALA A 24 -7.52 6.54 -23.03
N LEU A 25 -8.68 7.20 -22.95
CA LEU A 25 -9.45 7.35 -21.73
C LEU A 25 -9.74 5.91 -21.35
N LEU A 26 -8.89 5.37 -20.46
CA LEU A 26 -9.13 4.16 -19.71
C LEU A 26 -10.54 4.35 -19.18
N ASP A 27 -11.49 3.71 -19.84
CA ASP A 27 -12.90 3.80 -19.52
C ASP A 27 -12.97 3.42 -18.06
N VAL A 28 -13.20 4.44 -17.23
CA VAL A 28 -13.16 4.37 -15.78
C VAL A 28 -14.27 3.39 -15.44
N ARG A 29 -13.92 2.11 -15.26
CA ARG A 29 -14.86 1.12 -14.73
C ARG A 29 -15.31 1.72 -13.41
N GLY A 30 -16.51 2.29 -13.42
CA GLY A 30 -17.06 3.00 -12.28
C GLY A 30 -16.93 2.09 -11.09
N ILE A 31 -16.09 2.48 -10.14
CA ILE A 31 -15.95 1.79 -8.86
C ILE A 31 -17.19 2.17 -8.04
N ALA A 32 -18.34 1.73 -8.53
CA ALA A 32 -19.59 1.74 -7.79
C ALA A 32 -19.51 0.61 -6.75
N ASN A 33 -20.04 0.85 -5.56
CA ASN A 33 -19.94 -0.03 -4.37
C ASN A 33 -18.64 0.09 -3.58
N CYS A 34 -18.06 1.29 -3.50
CA CYS A 34 -17.08 1.51 -2.45
C CYS A 34 -17.78 1.43 -1.07
N LYS A 35 -17.11 0.81 -0.10
CA LYS A 35 -17.49 0.70 1.31
C LYS A 35 -16.65 1.61 2.20
N GLY A 36 -15.66 2.27 1.61
CA GLY A 36 -14.74 3.17 2.30
C GLY A 36 -13.74 3.81 1.33
N PRO A 37 -13.08 4.91 1.74
CA PRO A 37 -12.20 5.71 0.90
C PRO A 37 -11.01 4.94 0.32
N PHE A 38 -10.58 3.86 0.97
CA PHE A 38 -9.49 3.01 0.48
C PHE A 38 -9.75 2.32 -0.84
N GLN A 39 -10.99 1.89 -1.07
CA GLN A 39 -11.37 1.27 -2.34
C GLN A 39 -11.35 2.30 -3.48
N CYS A 40 -11.25 3.58 -3.14
CA CYS A 40 -11.15 4.71 -4.04
C CYS A 40 -9.71 5.22 -4.20
N ARG A 41 -8.70 4.56 -3.62
CA ARG A 41 -7.29 5.02 -3.73
C ARG A 41 -6.78 5.09 -5.16
N PHE A 42 -7.36 4.28 -6.06
CA PHE A 42 -7.05 4.25 -7.49
C PHE A 42 -7.95 5.15 -8.33
N TYR A 43 -8.92 5.82 -7.70
CA TYR A 43 -9.75 6.79 -8.39
C TYR A 43 -8.89 8.00 -8.76
N PRO A 44 -8.90 8.46 -10.03
CA PRO A 44 -8.12 9.62 -10.45
C PRO A 44 -8.47 10.84 -9.59
N ARG A 45 -7.46 11.46 -8.99
CA ARG A 45 -7.62 12.61 -8.11
C ARG A 45 -6.50 13.62 -8.34
N PRO A 46 -6.76 14.92 -8.17
CA PRO A 46 -5.72 15.95 -8.27
C PRO A 46 -4.76 15.86 -7.07
N GLU A 47 -3.61 16.53 -7.19
CA GLU A 47 -2.71 16.78 -6.07
C GLU A 47 -3.42 17.59 -4.96
N ASN A 48 -3.01 17.41 -3.70
CA ASN A 48 -3.62 18.02 -2.51
C ASN A 48 -5.09 17.60 -2.29
N SER A 49 -5.39 16.33 -2.54
CA SER A 49 -6.71 15.74 -2.30
C SER A 49 -6.61 14.33 -1.69
N PHE A 50 -7.63 13.95 -0.91
CA PHE A 50 -7.82 12.60 -0.40
C PHE A 50 -9.00 11.89 -1.07
N ALA A 51 -8.87 10.59 -1.30
CA ALA A 51 -9.95 9.78 -1.86
C ALA A 51 -11.11 9.69 -0.85
N THR A 52 -12.34 9.77 -1.37
CA THR A 52 -13.56 9.65 -0.57
C THR A 52 -14.45 8.56 -1.15
N CYS A 53 -15.23 7.93 -0.28
CA CYS A 53 -16.31 7.05 -0.67
C CYS A 53 -17.60 7.63 -0.10
N VAL A 54 -18.44 8.20 -0.96
CA VAL A 54 -19.70 8.83 -0.57
C VAL A 54 -20.81 8.16 -1.35
N ASP A 55 -21.86 7.70 -0.66
CA ASP A 55 -23.01 7.01 -1.28
C ASP A 55 -22.62 5.84 -2.19
N ASN A 56 -21.62 5.07 -1.77
CA ASN A 56 -21.03 3.96 -2.51
C ASN A 56 -20.33 4.36 -3.83
N GLU A 57 -20.05 5.64 -4.03
CA GLU A 57 -19.29 6.14 -5.17
C GLU A 57 -17.93 6.69 -4.74
N CYS A 58 -16.91 6.32 -5.50
CA CYS A 58 -15.60 6.87 -5.34
C CYS A 58 -15.52 8.31 -5.84
N GLY A 59 -14.98 9.19 -4.99
CA GLY A 59 -14.69 10.57 -5.30
C GLY A 59 -13.40 11.02 -4.62
N TRP A 60 -13.22 12.34 -4.52
CA TRP A 60 -12.12 12.94 -3.78
C TRP A 60 -12.56 14.25 -3.15
N ARG A 61 -11.83 14.70 -2.12
CA ARG A 61 -11.96 16.01 -1.49
C ARG A 61 -10.60 16.62 -1.27
N CYS A 62 -10.52 17.95 -1.30
CA CYS A 62 -9.27 18.66 -1.06
C CYS A 62 -8.79 18.49 0.38
N ASP A 63 -7.48 18.44 0.56
CA ASP A 63 -6.84 18.46 1.87
C ASP A 63 -7.13 19.79 2.60
N ASP A 64 -6.96 19.80 3.92
CA ASP A 64 -7.17 21.01 4.72
C ASP A 64 -6.26 22.16 4.24
N GLY A 65 -6.83 23.36 4.13
CA GLY A 65 -6.14 24.52 3.57
C GLY A 65 -6.19 24.62 2.04
N PHE A 66 -6.80 23.65 1.36
CA PHE A 66 -7.10 23.70 -0.07
C PHE A 66 -8.60 23.78 -0.32
N THR A 67 -8.98 24.40 -1.44
CA THR A 67 -10.37 24.49 -1.90
C THR A 67 -10.50 23.94 -3.31
N GLN A 68 -11.65 23.35 -3.60
CA GLN A 68 -11.91 22.74 -4.89
C GLN A 68 -12.22 23.82 -5.93
N VAL A 69 -11.37 23.92 -6.94
CA VAL A 69 -11.57 24.76 -8.12
C VAL A 69 -11.59 23.87 -9.34
N GLY A 70 -12.78 23.58 -9.85
CA GLY A 70 -12.98 22.63 -10.95
C GLY A 70 -12.54 21.21 -10.59
N ARG A 71 -11.56 20.68 -11.31
CA ARG A 71 -10.97 19.34 -11.10
C ARG A 71 -9.64 19.37 -10.32
N THR A 72 -9.32 20.50 -9.69
CA THR A 72 -8.06 20.70 -8.96
C THR A 72 -8.32 21.21 -7.55
N CYS A 73 -7.38 20.95 -6.65
CA CYS A 73 -7.34 21.54 -5.31
C CYS A 73 -6.32 22.66 -5.28
N THR A 74 -6.77 23.89 -5.02
CA THR A 74 -5.92 25.08 -4.96
C THR A 74 -5.83 25.59 -3.53
N LEU A 75 -4.65 26.04 -3.11
CA LEU A 75 -4.43 26.58 -1.77
C LEU A 75 -5.43 27.72 -1.51
N ILE A 76 -6.10 27.69 -0.37
CA ILE A 76 -6.91 28.82 0.10
C ILE A 76 -5.93 29.95 0.35
N THR A 77 -5.87 30.89 -0.58
CA THR A 77 -5.11 32.12 -0.36
C THR A 77 -5.89 32.88 0.69
N THR A 78 -5.45 32.76 1.94
CA THR A 78 -5.96 33.60 3.02
C THR A 78 -5.60 35.02 2.61
N SER A 79 -6.53 35.68 1.94
CA SER A 79 -6.45 37.11 1.69
C SER A 79 -6.33 37.73 3.07
N LEU A 80 -5.12 38.13 3.43
CA LEU A 80 -4.85 38.99 4.57
C LEU A 80 -5.49 40.34 4.20
N ALA A 81 -6.81 40.41 4.29
CA ALA A 81 -7.51 41.66 4.32
C ALA A 81 -6.88 42.43 5.50
N PRO A 82 -6.34 43.64 5.29
CA PRO A 82 -5.78 44.42 6.37
C PRO A 82 -6.88 44.63 7.40
N VAL A 83 -6.70 44.05 8.58
CA VAL A 83 -7.57 44.28 9.73
C VAL A 83 -7.41 45.77 10.06
N SER A 84 -8.36 46.60 9.63
CA SER A 84 -8.47 47.98 10.10
C SER A 84 -8.73 47.95 11.59
N SER A 85 -7.66 48.14 12.35
CA SER A 85 -7.63 48.32 13.79
C SER A 85 -8.42 49.57 14.16
N THR A 86 -9.72 49.39 14.39
CA THR A 86 -10.55 50.43 15.00
C THR A 86 -10.46 50.21 16.51
N SER A 87 -9.55 50.96 17.14
CA SER A 87 -9.36 51.01 18.58
C SER A 87 -10.62 51.57 19.25
N SER A 88 -11.47 50.71 19.79
CA SER A 88 -12.57 51.12 20.66
C SER A 88 -12.27 50.73 22.10
N THR A 89 -11.78 51.73 22.83
CA THR A 89 -11.51 51.74 24.26
C THR A 89 -12.80 51.48 25.06
N ARG A 90 -12.90 50.39 25.83
CA ARG A 90 -13.90 50.31 26.91
C ARG A 90 -13.47 49.45 28.11
N ARG A 91 -12.90 50.17 29.09
CA ARG A 91 -13.19 50.22 30.54
C ARG A 91 -13.34 48.90 31.35
N PRO A 92 -12.52 48.70 32.41
CA PRO A 92 -12.67 47.62 33.37
C PRO A 92 -13.71 47.96 34.45
N SER A 93 -14.47 46.96 34.90
CA SER A 93 -15.36 47.05 36.06
C SER A 93 -15.05 45.91 37.03
N THR A 94 -14.64 46.29 38.24
CA THR A 94 -14.33 45.48 39.42
C THR A 94 -15.56 45.35 40.33
N THR A 95 -15.87 44.16 40.84
CA THR A 95 -16.45 43.90 42.21
C THR A 95 -16.54 42.37 42.39
N SER A 96 -15.71 41.72 43.23
CA SER A 96 -15.85 41.52 44.69
C SER A 96 -17.18 40.88 45.10
N THR A 97 -17.19 39.61 45.54
CA THR A 97 -17.59 39.18 46.92
C THR A 97 -17.25 37.70 47.18
N LYS A 98 -16.68 37.42 48.36
CA LYS A 98 -16.48 36.12 49.04
C LYS A 98 -17.18 36.24 50.42
N PRO A 99 -17.88 35.22 50.95
CA PRO A 99 -17.41 34.45 52.14
C PRO A 99 -17.83 32.96 52.09
N SER A 100 -16.96 31.99 52.43
CA SER A 100 -16.64 31.40 53.75
C SER A 100 -17.78 30.66 54.49
N GLY A 101 -17.52 29.37 54.81
CA GLY A 101 -18.21 28.49 55.77
C GLY A 101 -18.03 27.02 55.34
N VAL A 102 -17.02 26.26 55.79
CA VAL A 102 -16.76 25.64 57.11
C VAL A 102 -17.98 24.93 57.71
N VAL A 103 -18.12 23.64 57.44
CA VAL A 103 -18.56 22.61 58.42
C VAL A 103 -17.89 21.28 58.06
N GLY A 104 -17.21 20.67 59.04
CA GLY A 104 -16.54 19.37 58.95
C GLY A 104 -17.47 18.16 59.14
N PRO A 105 -16.91 16.93 59.16
CA PRO A 105 -17.63 15.69 58.86
C PRO A 105 -18.11 14.95 60.13
N PRO A 106 -19.06 14.00 60.00
CA PRO A 106 -19.18 12.90 60.95
C PRO A 106 -18.67 11.58 60.35
N GLN A 107 -17.86 10.91 61.17
CA GLN A 107 -17.37 9.56 61.00
C GLN A 107 -18.48 8.50 61.14
N THR A 108 -18.16 7.32 60.57
CA THR A 108 -18.49 5.96 61.04
C THR A 108 -19.96 5.54 61.13
N THR A 109 -20.30 4.47 60.40
CA THR A 109 -20.64 3.17 61.02
C THR A 109 -20.69 2.06 59.97
N LYS A 110 -20.05 0.93 60.32
CA LYS A 110 -20.16 -0.40 59.72
C LYS A 110 -21.24 -1.16 60.54
N PRO A 111 -22.12 -1.94 59.92
CA PRO A 111 -22.19 -3.39 60.21
C PRO A 111 -22.53 -4.23 58.94
N ALA A 112 -21.86 -5.35 58.69
CA ALA A 112 -22.21 -6.74 59.07
C ALA A 112 -23.12 -7.46 58.05
N THR A 113 -22.53 -8.48 57.40
CA THR A 113 -22.96 -9.88 57.22
C THR A 113 -24.43 -10.25 56.94
N SER A 114 -24.57 -11.22 56.00
CA SER A 114 -25.73 -12.10 55.70
C SER A 114 -26.83 -11.47 54.82
N SER A 115 -27.44 -12.12 53.83
CA SER A 115 -27.52 -13.55 53.49
C SER A 115 -27.96 -13.75 52.03
N ARG A 116 -27.43 -14.83 51.45
CA ARG A 116 -27.95 -15.69 50.37
C ARG A 116 -29.43 -15.48 49.98
N THR A 117 -29.69 -15.24 48.70
CA THR A 117 -30.87 -15.79 47.99
C THR A 117 -30.47 -16.19 46.58
N THR A 118 -30.53 -17.49 46.36
CA THR A 118 -30.32 -18.18 45.10
C THR A 118 -31.58 -18.04 44.26
N THR A 119 -31.51 -17.40 43.09
CA THR A 119 -32.58 -17.53 42.09
C THR A 119 -32.09 -18.43 40.98
N THR A 120 -32.50 -19.70 41.11
CA THR A 120 -32.43 -20.75 40.12
C THR A 120 -33.34 -20.38 38.95
N THR A 121 -32.78 -20.06 37.79
CA THR A 121 -33.56 -20.00 36.55
C THR A 121 -33.35 -21.29 35.78
N THR A 122 -34.43 -22.06 35.72
CA THR A 122 -34.59 -23.40 35.16
C THR A 122 -34.20 -23.46 33.69
N THR A 123 -33.33 -24.41 33.38
CA THR A 123 -33.01 -24.90 32.04
C THR A 123 -34.23 -25.60 31.44
N THR A 124 -34.83 -25.01 30.41
CA THR A 124 -35.83 -25.70 29.58
C THR A 124 -35.17 -26.18 28.29
N THR A 125 -34.76 -27.44 28.32
CA THR A 125 -34.28 -28.22 27.17
C THR A 125 -35.37 -28.27 26.10
N THR A 126 -35.19 -27.53 25.01
CA THR A 126 -36.07 -27.63 23.84
C THR A 126 -35.33 -28.38 22.73
N THR A 127 -35.59 -29.69 22.69
CA THR A 127 -35.15 -30.61 21.65
C THR A 127 -35.65 -30.14 20.28
N SER A 128 -34.76 -29.53 19.51
CA SER A 128 -35.06 -29.08 18.15
C SER A 128 -34.90 -30.24 17.18
N ARG A 129 -36.06 -30.76 16.78
CA ARG A 129 -36.30 -31.79 15.78
C ARG A 129 -35.65 -31.41 14.44
N SER A 130 -34.75 -32.28 13.97
CA SER A 130 -34.17 -32.27 12.63
C SER A 130 -35.28 -32.29 11.58
N THR A 131 -35.41 -31.20 10.81
CA THR A 131 -36.21 -31.16 9.58
C THR A 131 -35.29 -31.38 8.39
N THR A 132 -35.38 -32.59 7.84
CA THR A 132 -34.78 -33.00 6.58
C THR A 132 -35.29 -32.10 5.45
N LYS A 133 -34.50 -31.08 5.08
CA LYS A 133 -34.78 -30.25 3.91
C LYS A 133 -34.37 -31.03 2.66
N LYS A 134 -35.39 -31.50 1.94
CA LYS A 134 -35.33 -32.15 0.64
C LYS A 134 -34.62 -31.23 -0.36
N THR A 135 -33.36 -31.53 -0.68
CA THR A 135 -32.61 -30.87 -1.75
C THR A 135 -33.18 -31.33 -3.09
N THR A 136 -33.84 -30.40 -3.79
CA THR A 136 -34.28 -30.60 -5.17
C THR A 136 -33.05 -30.52 -6.09
N THR A 137 -32.59 -31.69 -6.53
CA THR A 137 -31.52 -31.81 -7.53
C THR A 137 -32.06 -31.36 -8.89
N THR A 138 -31.76 -30.13 -9.30
CA THR A 138 -31.99 -29.67 -10.67
C THR A 138 -30.83 -30.15 -11.53
N THR A 139 -31.03 -31.26 -12.23
CA THR A 139 -30.12 -31.83 -13.22
C THR A 139 -29.97 -30.86 -14.39
N LYS A 140 -28.92 -30.04 -14.39
CA LYS A 140 -28.54 -29.24 -15.56
C LYS A 140 -27.75 -30.15 -16.51
N LYS A 141 -28.41 -30.54 -17.61
CA LYS A 141 -27.88 -31.33 -18.71
C LYS A 141 -26.64 -30.64 -19.30
N THR A 142 -25.45 -31.17 -19.01
CA THR A 142 -24.19 -30.76 -19.64
C THR A 142 -24.16 -31.31 -21.05
N THR A 143 -24.31 -30.43 -22.04
CA THR A 143 -24.09 -30.77 -23.45
C THR A 143 -22.59 -30.81 -23.71
N THR A 144 -22.02 -32.01 -23.73
CA THR A 144 -20.64 -32.27 -24.13
C THR A 144 -20.46 -31.92 -25.60
N THR A 145 -19.98 -30.71 -25.88
CA THR A 145 -19.56 -30.33 -27.24
C THR A 145 -18.16 -30.89 -27.43
N LYS A 146 -18.08 -31.92 -28.28
CA LYS A 146 -16.87 -32.64 -28.66
C LYS A 146 -16.02 -31.71 -29.54
N THR A 147 -15.07 -31.00 -28.93
CA THR A 147 -14.11 -30.19 -29.68
C THR A 147 -13.15 -31.13 -30.39
N THR A 148 -13.28 -31.18 -31.72
CA THR A 148 -12.37 -31.87 -32.63
C THR A 148 -11.00 -31.19 -32.58
N THR A 149 -10.01 -31.87 -32.00
CA THR A 149 -8.61 -31.45 -32.06
C THR A 149 -8.08 -31.70 -33.46
N THR A 150 -8.02 -30.67 -34.29
CA THR A 150 -7.33 -30.72 -35.58
C THR A 150 -5.83 -30.61 -35.34
N THR A 151 -5.16 -31.75 -35.26
CA THR A 151 -3.70 -31.85 -35.25
C THR A 151 -3.17 -31.35 -36.59
N THR A 152 -2.71 -30.09 -36.63
CA THR A 152 -2.01 -29.54 -37.79
C THR A 152 -0.52 -29.78 -37.60
N THR A 153 -0.03 -30.84 -38.24
CA THR A 153 1.39 -31.20 -38.31
C THR A 153 2.14 -30.14 -39.11
N ARG A 154 2.94 -29.32 -38.42
CA ARG A 154 3.81 -28.31 -39.04
C ARG A 154 5.08 -28.99 -39.57
N PRO A 155 5.51 -28.72 -40.82
CA PRO A 155 6.73 -29.30 -41.37
C PRO A 155 7.98 -28.71 -40.69
N PRO A 156 9.07 -29.50 -40.56
CA PRO A 156 10.33 -29.00 -40.02
C PRO A 156 11.01 -28.09 -41.06
N SER A 157 10.97 -26.78 -40.85
CA SER A 157 11.82 -25.84 -41.59
C SER A 157 13.18 -25.77 -40.92
N SER A 158 14.07 -26.66 -41.36
CA SER A 158 15.51 -26.54 -41.14
C SER A 158 16.06 -25.51 -42.13
N THR A 159 16.49 -24.36 -41.61
CA THR A 159 17.35 -23.45 -42.37
C THR A 159 18.47 -23.03 -41.45
N ALA A 160 19.63 -23.65 -41.65
CA ALA A 160 20.87 -23.31 -40.98
C ALA A 160 21.26 -21.87 -41.34
N PRO A 161 21.61 -21.01 -40.37
CA PRO A 161 22.18 -19.71 -40.67
C PRO A 161 23.58 -19.88 -41.30
N PRO A 162 23.95 -19.03 -42.28
CA PRO A 162 25.27 -19.07 -42.89
C PRO A 162 26.36 -18.65 -41.89
N PRO A 163 27.61 -19.12 -42.08
CA PRO A 163 28.72 -18.83 -41.18
C PRO A 163 29.08 -17.33 -41.23
N THR A 164 29.02 -16.68 -40.08
CA THR A 164 29.48 -15.30 -39.90
C THR A 164 31.01 -15.30 -39.91
N THR A 165 31.62 -14.76 -40.96
CA THR A 165 33.04 -14.46 -41.02
C THR A 165 33.37 -13.31 -40.05
N THR A 166 34.12 -13.64 -39.00
CA THR A 166 34.67 -12.67 -38.04
C THR A 166 35.87 -11.98 -38.67
N THR A 167 35.70 -10.73 -39.11
CA THR A 167 36.82 -9.88 -39.53
C THR A 167 37.49 -9.29 -38.30
N THR A 168 38.65 -9.84 -37.92
CA THR A 168 39.51 -9.34 -36.86
C THR A 168 40.08 -7.98 -37.28
N SER A 169 39.57 -6.90 -36.72
CA SER A 169 40.22 -5.59 -36.78
C SER A 169 41.35 -5.53 -35.74
N PRO A 170 42.52 -4.95 -36.06
CA PRO A 170 43.62 -4.83 -35.13
C PRO A 170 43.25 -3.95 -33.92
N PRO A 171 43.77 -4.26 -32.72
CA PRO A 171 43.45 -3.51 -31.52
C PRO A 171 43.98 -2.06 -31.63
N PRO A 172 43.19 -1.06 -31.21
CA PRO A 172 43.64 0.32 -31.14
C PRO A 172 44.74 0.47 -30.08
N PRO A 173 45.67 1.43 -30.24
CA PRO A 173 46.79 1.62 -29.32
C PRO A 173 46.30 2.00 -27.93
N THR A 174 46.79 1.25 -26.94
CA THR A 174 46.58 1.48 -25.51
C THR A 174 47.07 2.86 -25.11
N ALA A 175 46.14 3.79 -24.87
CA ALA A 175 46.46 5.06 -24.23
C ALA A 175 46.67 4.81 -22.73
N THR A 176 47.90 5.01 -22.26
CA THR A 176 48.25 5.01 -20.84
C THR A 176 47.70 6.28 -20.19
N THR A 177 46.51 6.19 -19.60
CA THR A 177 45.94 7.26 -18.78
C THR A 177 46.57 7.17 -17.39
N THR A 178 47.47 8.11 -17.08
CA THR A 178 47.99 8.32 -15.73
C THR A 178 46.87 8.92 -14.87
N THR A 179 46.19 8.09 -14.09
CA THR A 179 45.15 8.52 -13.15
C THR A 179 45.80 9.02 -11.86
N THR A 180 45.77 10.33 -11.64
CA THR A 180 46.13 10.94 -10.37
C THR A 180 45.12 10.50 -9.31
N PRO A 181 45.55 9.98 -8.13
CA PRO A 181 44.61 9.62 -7.07
C PRO A 181 43.95 10.88 -6.52
N ILE A 182 42.68 11.07 -6.83
CA ILE A 182 41.83 12.07 -6.17
C ILE A 182 41.39 11.46 -4.85
N THR A 183 41.95 11.97 -3.75
CA THR A 183 41.50 11.65 -2.39
C THR A 183 40.17 12.37 -2.17
N THR A 184 39.06 11.71 -2.49
CA THR A 184 37.71 12.19 -2.18
C THR A 184 37.45 11.94 -0.70
N THR A 185 37.52 12.98 0.12
CA THR A 185 37.13 12.93 1.53
C THR A 185 35.60 12.89 1.61
N THR A 186 35.01 11.71 1.45
CA THR A 186 33.57 11.52 1.66
C THR A 186 33.30 11.62 3.15
N THR A 187 32.70 12.72 3.59
CA THR A 187 32.12 12.83 4.93
C THR A 187 30.90 11.90 4.98
N GLU A 188 31.12 10.67 5.44
CA GLU A 188 30.07 9.66 5.64
C GLU A 188 29.01 10.24 6.58
N ALA A 189 27.79 10.41 6.06
CA ALA A 189 26.66 10.85 6.86
C ALA A 189 26.47 9.85 8.01
N PRO A 190 26.35 10.30 9.26
CA PRO A 190 26.22 9.40 10.40
C PRO A 190 25.04 8.45 10.17
N ALA A 191 25.30 7.14 10.30
CA ALA A 191 24.27 6.12 10.19
C ALA A 191 23.09 6.48 11.13
N PRO A 192 21.84 6.37 10.67
CA PRO A 192 20.69 6.80 11.45
C PRO A 192 20.65 6.03 12.77
N THR A 193 20.69 6.75 13.89
CA THR A 193 20.54 6.17 15.23
C THR A 193 19.17 5.53 15.35
N VAL A 194 19.12 4.21 15.44
CA VAL A 194 17.88 3.45 15.62
C VAL A 194 17.53 3.43 17.11
N THR A 195 16.60 4.29 17.53
CA THR A 195 16.04 4.22 18.89
C THR A 195 15.05 3.08 18.98
N LEU A 196 15.45 1.97 19.60
CA LEU A 196 14.57 0.81 19.82
C LEU A 196 13.64 1.06 21.01
N LEU A 197 12.37 1.33 20.75
CA LEU A 197 11.34 1.28 21.80
C LEU A 197 11.11 -0.19 22.20
N PRO A 198 11.10 -0.54 23.50
CA PRO A 198 10.77 -1.89 23.93
C PRO A 198 9.36 -2.29 23.46
N ASN A 199 9.30 -3.30 22.59
CA ASN A 199 8.10 -3.93 22.08
C ASN A 199 7.06 -2.94 21.48
N ALA A 200 7.46 -2.25 20.42
CA ALA A 200 6.63 -1.36 19.61
C ALA A 200 5.33 -2.01 19.09
N VAL A 201 5.27 -3.35 19.02
CA VAL A 201 4.05 -4.11 18.69
C VAL A 201 3.04 -3.99 19.83
N ALA A 202 3.44 -4.36 21.05
CA ALA A 202 2.58 -4.28 22.23
C ALA A 202 2.22 -2.83 22.57
N ALA A 203 3.19 -1.91 22.49
CA ALA A 203 2.97 -0.49 22.76
C ALA A 203 1.95 0.14 21.80
N ALA A 204 1.87 -0.37 20.56
CA ALA A 204 0.92 0.09 19.55
C ALA A 204 -0.46 -0.58 19.63
N GLY A 205 -0.70 -1.51 20.56
CA GLY A 205 -1.96 -2.25 20.66
C GLY A 205 -2.19 -3.23 19.50
N VAL A 206 -1.12 -3.69 18.85
CA VAL A 206 -1.21 -4.71 17.80
C VAL A 206 -1.59 -6.05 18.42
N THR A 207 -2.69 -6.62 17.93
CA THR A 207 -3.23 -7.94 18.31
C THR A 207 -3.23 -8.94 17.16
N GLY A 208 -3.01 -8.47 15.93
CA GLY A 208 -2.78 -9.31 14.75
C GLY A 208 -1.34 -9.82 14.67
N PHE A 209 -1.15 -10.95 13.99
CA PHE A 209 0.16 -11.52 13.63
C PHE A 209 1.12 -11.77 14.81
N LEU A 210 0.57 -12.12 15.97
CA LEU A 210 1.36 -12.38 17.18
C LEU A 210 2.16 -13.69 17.07
N GLY A 211 3.34 -13.70 17.68
CA GLY A 211 4.22 -14.87 17.69
C GLY A 211 4.82 -15.17 16.33
N VAL A 212 5.13 -16.45 16.08
CA VAL A 212 5.68 -16.92 14.80
C VAL A 212 4.55 -17.30 13.85
N ASN A 213 4.37 -16.50 12.80
CA ASN A 213 3.41 -16.73 11.73
C ASN A 213 3.98 -17.78 10.77
N LYS A 214 3.55 -19.04 10.90
CA LYS A 214 4.02 -20.18 10.09
C LYS A 214 3.14 -20.41 8.86
N ASN A 215 3.61 -21.26 7.95
CA ASN A 215 2.93 -21.63 6.70
C ASN A 215 2.60 -20.39 5.85
N ALA A 216 3.52 -19.43 5.84
CA ALA A 216 3.42 -18.23 5.03
C ALA A 216 3.70 -18.59 3.56
N ILE A 217 2.89 -18.01 2.66
CA ILE A 217 3.31 -17.83 1.27
C ILE A 217 3.94 -16.44 1.19
N ILE A 218 5.20 -16.40 0.78
CA ILE A 218 5.95 -15.16 0.56
C ILE A 218 5.95 -14.92 -0.94
N SER A 219 5.12 -13.98 -1.37
CA SER A 219 5.07 -13.50 -2.76
C SER A 219 5.87 -12.21 -2.90
N TRP A 220 5.81 -11.59 -4.07
CA TRP A 220 6.48 -10.31 -4.32
C TRP A 220 5.69 -9.33 -5.17
N PHE A 221 5.99 -8.06 -4.94
CA PHE A 221 5.46 -6.92 -5.69
C PHE A 221 6.54 -5.88 -5.99
N ARG A 222 6.30 -5.09 -7.04
CA ARG A 222 7.05 -3.87 -7.37
C ARG A 222 6.35 -2.67 -6.77
N THR A 223 7.14 -1.72 -6.32
CA THR A 223 6.67 -0.51 -5.63
C THR A 223 6.05 0.54 -6.57
N ASP A 224 6.35 0.48 -7.86
CA ASP A 224 5.75 1.35 -8.88
C ASP A 224 5.42 0.56 -10.14
N ALA A 225 4.37 -0.26 -10.06
CA ALA A 225 3.89 -1.06 -11.17
C ALA A 225 2.36 -1.22 -11.13
N SER A 226 1.71 -0.87 -12.24
CA SER A 226 0.26 -1.02 -12.37
C SER A 226 -0.22 -2.46 -12.23
N GLN A 227 0.59 -3.44 -12.62
CA GLN A 227 0.26 -4.88 -12.47
C GLN A 227 0.12 -5.28 -10.99
N ASP A 228 0.86 -4.60 -10.11
CA ASP A 228 0.86 -4.84 -8.66
C ASP A 228 -0.03 -3.85 -7.91
N SER A 229 -0.75 -2.99 -8.64
CA SER A 229 -1.61 -1.95 -8.07
C SER A 229 -0.85 -1.00 -7.13
N THR A 230 0.40 -0.68 -7.48
CA THR A 230 1.27 0.26 -6.78
C THR A 230 1.58 1.48 -7.65
N ASN A 231 2.08 2.55 -7.04
CA ASN A 231 2.26 3.87 -7.66
C ASN A 231 3.41 4.69 -7.04
N GLY A 232 4.42 4.02 -6.48
CA GLY A 232 5.52 4.64 -5.76
C GLY A 232 5.17 5.17 -4.37
N HIS A 233 3.91 5.06 -3.92
CA HIS A 233 3.47 5.47 -2.59
C HIS A 233 2.85 4.31 -1.83
N SER A 234 3.43 4.01 -0.68
CA SER A 234 3.03 2.89 0.14
C SER A 234 1.72 3.11 0.88
N TRP A 235 1.05 2.04 1.34
CA TRP A 235 -0.08 2.15 2.29
C TRP A 235 0.32 2.88 3.59
N CYS A 236 1.60 2.90 3.94
CA CYS A 236 2.11 3.69 5.06
C CYS A 236 2.22 5.19 4.78
N GLY A 237 1.85 5.65 3.59
CA GLY A 237 1.83 7.08 3.23
C GLY A 237 3.22 7.67 3.02
N SER A 238 4.22 6.82 2.75
CA SER A 238 5.59 7.23 2.44
C SER A 238 5.97 6.78 1.02
N PRO A 239 6.82 7.55 0.31
CA PRO A 239 7.34 7.11 -0.98
C PRO A 239 8.22 5.88 -0.79
N TYR A 240 8.18 4.93 -1.74
CA TYR A 240 9.01 3.73 -1.70
C TYR A 240 9.52 3.34 -3.10
N THR A 241 10.61 2.57 -3.13
CA THR A 241 11.22 2.02 -4.34
C THR A 241 11.48 0.53 -4.15
N ASP A 242 11.85 -0.18 -5.22
CA ASP A 242 12.14 -1.61 -5.17
C ASP A 242 13.37 -1.95 -4.29
N ALA A 243 14.14 -0.94 -3.85
CA ALA A 243 15.24 -1.07 -2.90
C ALA A 243 14.79 -1.08 -1.43
N VAL A 244 13.53 -0.73 -1.12
CA VAL A 244 13.05 -0.69 0.26
C VAL A 244 13.01 -2.11 0.85
N PRO A 245 13.56 -2.33 2.06
CA PRO A 245 13.45 -3.59 2.81
C PRO A 245 12.03 -3.80 3.35
N GLY A 246 11.04 -3.81 2.46
CA GLY A 246 9.62 -3.70 2.77
C GLY A 246 8.84 -4.99 2.58
N PHE A 247 7.79 -5.17 3.37
CA PHE A 247 6.77 -6.19 3.12
C PHE A 247 5.35 -5.69 3.45
N ALA A 248 4.37 -6.46 3.02
CA ALA A 248 2.95 -6.19 3.15
C ALA A 248 2.22 -7.44 3.68
N PRO A 249 1.72 -7.43 4.93
CA PRO A 249 0.80 -8.46 5.40
C PRO A 249 -0.66 -8.11 5.05
N SER A 250 -1.59 -9.02 5.36
CA SER A 250 -3.04 -8.84 5.11
C SER A 250 -3.59 -7.49 5.59
N LEU A 251 -4.11 -6.69 4.65
CA LEU A 251 -4.74 -5.40 4.91
C LEU A 251 -5.93 -5.54 5.87
N LYS A 252 -6.80 -6.52 5.62
CA LYS A 252 -7.99 -6.79 6.43
C LYS A 252 -7.62 -7.12 7.86
N THR A 253 -6.59 -7.94 8.08
CA THR A 253 -6.15 -8.27 9.45
C THR A 253 -5.69 -7.00 10.16
N MET A 254 -4.85 -6.19 9.53
CA MET A 254 -4.38 -4.92 10.09
C MET A 254 -5.52 -3.96 10.43
N LEU A 255 -6.46 -3.76 9.49
CA LEU A 255 -7.61 -2.88 9.71
C LEU A 255 -8.56 -3.42 10.79
N SER A 256 -8.83 -4.74 10.79
CA SER A 256 -9.74 -5.36 11.77
C SER A 256 -9.26 -5.21 13.21
N ASN A 257 -7.94 -5.20 13.43
CA ASN A 257 -7.33 -4.97 14.74
C ASN A 257 -7.69 -3.58 15.30
N PHE A 258 -7.97 -2.59 14.45
CA PHE A 258 -8.22 -1.21 14.84
C PHE A 258 -9.61 -0.74 14.43
N ASN A 259 -10.62 -1.62 14.50
CA ASN A 259 -12.01 -1.29 14.18
C ASN A 259 -12.19 -0.66 12.78
N TRP A 260 -11.36 -1.08 11.82
CA TRP A 260 -11.31 -0.55 10.45
C TRP A 260 -10.88 0.92 10.33
N ASP A 261 -10.30 1.50 11.38
CA ASP A 261 -9.66 2.81 11.32
C ASP A 261 -8.29 2.70 10.65
N TYR A 262 -8.19 3.34 9.48
CA TYR A 262 -6.95 3.45 8.71
C TYR A 262 -5.80 4.00 9.53
N GLU A 263 -5.98 5.21 10.07
CA GLU A 263 -4.87 5.96 10.62
C GLU A 263 -4.40 5.28 11.89
N ALA A 264 -5.32 4.73 12.69
CA ALA A 264 -4.96 3.94 13.85
C ALA A 264 -4.15 2.69 13.44
N ALA A 265 -4.62 1.93 12.43
CA ALA A 265 -3.90 0.77 11.94
C ALA A 265 -2.52 1.13 11.36
N ALA A 266 -2.44 2.17 10.53
CA ALA A 266 -1.19 2.59 9.90
C ALA A 266 -0.18 3.12 10.92
N LYS A 267 -0.61 3.95 11.89
CA LYS A 267 0.24 4.39 13.01
C LYS A 267 0.74 3.19 13.82
N ALA A 268 -0.10 2.17 14.01
CA ALA A 268 0.27 0.99 14.78
C ALA A 268 1.24 0.06 14.02
N TYR A 269 1.03 -0.18 12.73
CA TYR A 269 1.76 -1.21 11.97
C TYR A 269 2.97 -0.69 11.20
N CYS A 270 2.92 0.53 10.66
CA CYS A 270 3.94 0.99 9.72
C CYS A 270 5.34 1.11 10.34
N GLY A 271 6.32 0.53 9.65
CA GLY A 271 7.71 0.50 10.08
C GLY A 271 8.02 -0.52 11.17
N LEU A 272 7.05 -1.33 11.62
CA LEU A 272 7.34 -2.48 12.47
C LEU A 272 8.32 -3.42 11.76
N GLU A 273 9.36 -3.82 12.48
CA GLU A 273 10.38 -4.73 11.99
C GLU A 273 9.93 -6.18 12.15
N ALA A 274 10.16 -6.98 11.12
CA ALA A 274 9.93 -8.41 11.11
C ALA A 274 11.16 -9.16 10.63
N ILE A 275 11.36 -10.35 11.19
CA ILE A 275 12.27 -11.35 10.61
C ILE A 275 11.45 -12.32 9.79
N VAL A 276 11.80 -12.46 8.52
CA VAL A 276 11.20 -13.42 7.59
C VAL A 276 12.21 -14.53 7.33
N THR A 277 11.77 -15.79 7.43
CA THR A 277 12.59 -16.99 7.27
C THR A 277 11.95 -17.94 6.24
N THR A 278 12.71 -18.36 5.25
CA THR A 278 12.31 -19.36 4.25
C THR A 278 12.56 -20.79 4.74
N PRO A 279 11.95 -21.82 4.13
CA PRO A 279 12.16 -23.22 4.53
C PRO A 279 13.60 -23.70 4.44
N ASP A 280 14.39 -23.14 3.54
CA ASP A 280 15.81 -23.45 3.37
C ASP A 280 16.74 -22.61 4.27
N GLY A 281 16.16 -21.86 5.21
CA GLY A 281 16.89 -21.18 6.28
C GLY A 281 17.42 -19.79 5.92
N ARG A 282 17.08 -19.24 4.75
CA ARG A 282 17.41 -17.84 4.44
C ARG A 282 16.53 -16.91 5.25
N THR A 283 17.12 -15.80 5.68
CA THR A 283 16.45 -14.81 6.52
C THR A 283 16.63 -13.41 5.96
N ALA A 284 15.63 -12.56 6.18
CA ALA A 284 15.72 -11.13 5.91
C ALA A 284 15.04 -10.35 7.04
N THR A 285 15.61 -9.20 7.39
CA THR A 285 14.95 -8.20 8.24
C THR A 285 14.19 -7.24 7.35
N LEU A 286 12.87 -7.22 7.46
CA LEU A 286 12.00 -6.38 6.66
C LEU A 286 11.16 -5.47 7.56
N TYR A 287 10.62 -4.40 6.98
CA TYR A 287 9.74 -3.47 7.65
C TYR A 287 8.38 -3.45 6.99
N LEU A 288 7.33 -3.35 7.79
CA LEU A 288 5.98 -3.23 7.26
C LEU A 288 5.85 -1.88 6.55
N ALA A 289 5.81 -1.93 5.22
CA ALA A 289 5.81 -0.76 4.36
C ALA A 289 4.46 -0.58 3.65
N ASP A 290 3.78 -1.68 3.34
CA ASP A 290 2.55 -1.65 2.56
C ASP A 290 1.49 -2.61 3.13
N ALA A 291 0.37 -2.76 2.43
CA ALA A 291 -0.70 -3.66 2.80
C ALA A 291 -1.11 -4.57 1.64
N PHE A 292 -1.24 -5.86 1.92
CA PHE A 292 -1.55 -6.89 0.93
C PHE A 292 -3.07 -7.06 0.79
N ASP A 293 -3.58 -6.91 -0.43
CA ASP A 293 -4.99 -7.13 -0.73
C ASP A 293 -5.39 -8.58 -0.43
N ASP A 294 -6.38 -8.74 0.45
CA ASP A 294 -6.85 -10.03 0.92
C ASP A 294 -7.42 -10.96 -0.15
N THR A 295 -7.72 -10.46 -1.34
CA THR A 295 -8.08 -11.29 -2.51
C THR A 295 -6.95 -12.23 -2.91
N TRP A 296 -5.70 -11.85 -2.61
CA TRP A 296 -4.48 -12.58 -2.95
C TRP A 296 -3.83 -13.30 -1.75
N VAL A 297 -4.24 -12.97 -0.53
CA VAL A 297 -3.80 -13.65 0.71
C VAL A 297 -4.32 -15.10 0.70
N ARG A 298 -3.41 -16.08 0.62
CA ARG A 298 -3.76 -17.51 0.52
C ARG A 298 -3.74 -18.24 1.87
N THR A 299 -2.97 -17.72 2.82
CA THR A 299 -2.91 -18.18 4.21
C THR A 299 -2.95 -16.97 5.14
N PRO A 300 -3.41 -17.11 6.39
CA PRO A 300 -3.40 -15.99 7.35
C PRO A 300 -2.02 -15.35 7.55
N SER A 301 -0.95 -16.11 7.30
CA SER A 301 0.44 -15.68 7.41
C SER A 301 1.05 -15.19 6.09
N SER A 302 0.31 -15.16 4.98
CA SER A 302 0.85 -14.76 3.68
C SER A 302 1.29 -13.29 3.70
N ILE A 303 2.43 -13.02 3.07
CA ILE A 303 3.01 -11.69 2.93
C ILE A 303 3.43 -11.46 1.48
N ASP A 304 3.36 -10.20 1.05
CA ASP A 304 3.91 -9.75 -0.22
C ASP A 304 5.16 -8.91 0.05
N VAL A 305 6.29 -9.26 -0.55
CA VAL A 305 7.59 -8.64 -0.26
C VAL A 305 8.02 -7.74 -1.41
N VAL A 306 8.60 -6.57 -1.11
CA VAL A 306 9.18 -5.70 -2.14
C VAL A 306 10.24 -6.47 -2.94
N ILE A 307 10.17 -6.43 -4.26
CA ILE A 307 10.94 -7.33 -5.15
C ILE A 307 12.45 -7.37 -4.86
N GLY A 308 13.10 -6.23 -4.56
CA GLY A 308 14.54 -6.21 -4.26
C GLY A 308 14.89 -6.92 -2.95
N SER A 309 13.95 -6.99 -2.00
CA SER A 309 14.08 -7.80 -0.79
C SER A 309 13.73 -9.27 -1.04
N PHE A 310 12.74 -9.51 -1.90
CA PHE A 310 12.34 -10.87 -2.26
C PHE A 310 13.47 -11.64 -2.92
N ALA A 311 14.29 -11.00 -3.75
CA ALA A 311 15.44 -11.65 -4.37
C ALA A 311 16.43 -12.25 -3.35
N GLN A 312 16.56 -11.66 -2.15
CA GLN A 312 17.40 -12.18 -1.08
C GLN A 312 16.80 -13.45 -0.46
N LEU A 313 15.49 -13.45 -0.24
CA LEU A 313 14.75 -14.60 0.29
C LEU A 313 14.61 -15.72 -0.75
N PHE A 314 14.42 -15.37 -2.03
CA PHE A 314 14.24 -16.30 -3.14
C PHE A 314 15.56 -16.78 -3.75
N GLY A 315 16.65 -16.02 -3.54
CA GLY A 315 18.04 -16.35 -3.88
C GLY A 315 18.42 -16.02 -5.31
N ARG A 316 17.51 -15.38 -6.02
CA ARG A 316 17.70 -14.85 -7.37
C ARG A 316 16.59 -13.86 -7.65
N GLU A 317 16.86 -12.99 -8.62
CA GLU A 317 15.83 -12.16 -9.23
C GLU A 317 14.80 -13.03 -9.97
N THR A 318 13.57 -12.54 -10.04
CA THR A 318 12.52 -13.15 -10.85
C THR A 318 11.57 -12.11 -11.44
N THR A 319 10.99 -12.44 -12.58
CA THR A 319 9.89 -11.67 -13.21
C THR A 319 8.61 -12.50 -13.29
N ASN A 320 8.62 -13.74 -12.81
CA ASN A 320 7.47 -14.64 -12.85
C ASN A 320 6.67 -14.52 -11.56
N LYS A 321 5.41 -14.06 -11.64
CA LYS A 321 4.52 -13.93 -10.47
C LYS A 321 4.17 -15.26 -9.79
N ASN A 322 4.43 -16.38 -10.44
CA ASN A 322 4.26 -17.71 -9.83
C ASN A 322 5.46 -18.15 -9.00
N ASP A 323 6.58 -17.41 -9.05
CA ASP A 323 7.73 -17.66 -8.20
C ASP A 323 7.44 -17.11 -6.81
N VAL A 324 7.14 -18.02 -5.88
CA VAL A 324 6.82 -17.72 -4.49
C VAL A 324 7.60 -18.66 -3.57
N VAL A 325 7.87 -18.23 -2.35
CA VAL A 325 8.36 -19.14 -1.29
C VAL A 325 7.15 -19.65 -0.52
N LYS A 326 6.97 -20.98 -0.50
CA LYS A 326 5.94 -21.64 0.32
C LYS A 326 6.54 -22.07 1.66
N ASP A 327 5.68 -22.30 2.64
CA ASP A 327 6.04 -22.81 3.97
C ASP A 327 7.05 -21.92 4.73
N GLY A 328 7.09 -20.62 4.40
CA GLY A 328 7.88 -19.64 5.12
C GLY A 328 7.32 -19.35 6.50
N SER A 329 8.09 -18.60 7.29
CA SER A 329 7.63 -18.08 8.57
C SER A 329 8.13 -16.66 8.80
N TRP A 330 7.42 -15.90 9.63
CA TRP A 330 7.86 -14.58 10.03
C TRP A 330 7.29 -14.16 11.39
N TYR A 331 7.94 -13.20 12.04
CA TYR A 331 7.45 -12.62 13.29
C TYR A 331 7.92 -11.17 13.42
N PHE A 332 7.13 -10.35 14.11
CA PHE A 332 7.58 -9.00 14.49
C PHE A 332 8.59 -9.09 15.63
N THR A 333 9.69 -8.35 15.52
CA THR A 333 10.75 -8.35 16.55
C THR A 333 10.39 -7.51 17.77
N GLY A 334 9.40 -6.65 17.65
CA GLY A 334 9.10 -5.60 18.62
C GLY A 334 9.84 -4.29 18.34
N ASN A 335 10.71 -4.23 17.33
CA ASN A 335 11.37 -2.99 16.93
C ASN A 335 10.53 -2.21 15.92
N ARG A 336 10.82 -0.91 15.78
CA ARG A 336 10.26 -0.04 14.73
C ARG A 336 11.36 0.80 14.11
N ASN A 337 11.34 0.90 12.79
CA ASN A 337 12.21 1.82 12.06
C ASN A 337 11.45 3.12 11.76
N GLU A 338 11.93 4.23 12.34
CA GLU A 338 11.33 5.55 12.20
C GLU A 338 11.27 6.05 10.74
N ARG A 339 12.13 5.54 9.85
CA ARG A 339 12.10 5.87 8.42
C ARG A 339 10.82 5.40 7.75
N TYR A 340 10.35 4.21 8.13
CA TYR A 340 9.22 3.53 7.49
C TYR A 340 7.92 3.64 8.30
N LYS A 341 7.89 4.47 9.34
CA LYS A 341 6.67 4.75 10.09
C LYS A 341 5.61 5.41 9.21
N PHE A 342 4.39 5.48 9.72
CA PHE A 342 3.29 6.16 9.03
C PHE A 342 3.68 7.62 8.68
N LYS A 343 3.59 7.96 7.39
CA LYS A 343 4.03 9.25 6.82
C LYS A 343 5.51 9.57 7.11
N GLY A 344 6.34 8.53 7.24
CA GLY A 344 7.79 8.64 7.39
C GLY A 344 8.50 8.98 6.07
N LEU A 345 9.84 9.03 6.11
CA LEU A 345 10.67 9.35 4.95
C LEU A 345 10.61 8.29 3.83
N GLY A 346 10.34 7.03 4.17
CA GLY A 346 10.33 5.95 3.20
C GLY A 346 11.66 5.80 2.46
N ALA A 347 11.61 5.78 1.12
CA ALA A 347 12.78 5.64 0.25
C ALA A 347 13.58 6.94 0.01
N VAL A 348 13.16 8.08 0.56
CA VAL A 348 13.92 9.33 0.37
C VAL A 348 15.35 9.16 0.89
N GLY A 349 16.33 9.36 0.01
CA GLY A 349 17.76 9.24 0.29
C GLY A 349 18.28 7.81 0.44
N LEU A 350 17.64 6.82 -0.21
CA LEU A 350 18.14 5.43 -0.32
C LEU A 350 18.76 5.12 -1.70
N GLU A 351 19.30 6.13 -2.40
CA GLU A 351 19.91 5.97 -3.73
C GLU A 351 21.22 5.18 -3.72
#